data_AF-A0AAN7W5R0-F1
#
_entry.id   AF-A0AAN7W5R0-F1
#
_cell.length_a   1.000
_cell.length_b   1.000
_cell.length_c   1.000
_cell.angle_alpha   90.00
_cell.angle_beta   90.00
_cell.angle_gamma   90.00
#
_symmetry.space_group_name_H-M   'P 1'
#
loop_
_entity.id
_entity.type
_entity.pdbx_description
1 polymer ?
#
loop_
_entity_poly.entity_id
_entity_poly.type
_entity_poly.pdbx_seq_one_letter_code
_entity_poly.pdbx_strand_id
1 'polypeptide(L)'
;METPIEELYAIQSRAIDDLKHARAALASAIQALRNITAIVDAEKAKLKAINLRGSWWYQADLFEAETKCNAAGAEQATASQHVCRTTKNASMSKEQLMAVSRLIHDAKVRQTAADRLAEAQQAEDEARRLADARELEARQREVKRRQNEVTARIVARRAAQEREAKARKAAEEKAKQEREWKEESRRAEYEWRQEEYRKQQHAKEQSSESNKRRRLIDETTNAPSLPLLRITRDKILEWHKTCEGLKDGDKSTLRSFPQPPYEICVKESCAAAEKTRAVKACRCNSNHEFNGRNKATLKVDRLAFHPDKFSIVQDDVRDRIQQAAKEVFSVVQEMYSNA
;
A
#
# COMPACT_ATOMS: atom_id res chain seq x y z
N MET A 1 41.70 -74.27 -62.42
CA MET A 1 41.31 -72.89 -62.73
C MET A 1 40.79 -72.28 -61.45
N GLU A 2 41.67 -71.75 -60.64
CA GLU A 2 41.34 -71.10 -59.36
C GLU A 2 41.23 -69.61 -59.63
N THR A 3 40.03 -69.03 -59.44
CA THR A 3 39.89 -67.57 -59.44
C THR A 3 40.64 -67.02 -58.22
N PRO A 4 41.55 -66.03 -58.40
CA PRO A 4 42.33 -65.46 -57.31
C PRO A 4 41.43 -64.89 -56.21
N ILE A 5 41.74 -65.18 -54.94
CA ILE A 5 41.03 -64.69 -53.75
C ILE A 5 40.85 -63.16 -53.77
N GLU A 6 41.79 -62.44 -54.40
CA GLU A 6 41.74 -60.99 -54.58
C GLU A 6 40.54 -60.52 -55.43
N GLU A 7 40.13 -61.29 -56.44
CA GLU A 7 38.94 -60.98 -57.25
C GLU A 7 37.66 -61.07 -56.42
N LEU A 8 37.57 -62.04 -55.50
CA LEU A 8 36.42 -62.21 -54.61
C LEU A 8 36.29 -61.03 -53.63
N TYR A 9 37.40 -60.53 -53.08
CA TYR A 9 37.39 -59.33 -52.23
C TYR A 9 36.98 -58.07 -53.01
N ALA A 10 37.47 -57.92 -54.25
CA ALA A 10 37.10 -56.79 -55.10
C ALA A 10 35.62 -56.81 -55.51
N ILE A 11 35.03 -58.00 -55.70
CA ILE A 11 33.59 -58.17 -55.96
C ILE A 11 32.79 -57.84 -54.68
N GLN A 12 33.23 -58.33 -53.51
CA GLN A 12 32.56 -58.07 -52.25
C GLN A 12 32.58 -56.57 -51.87
N SER A 13 33.71 -55.89 -52.06
CA SER A 13 33.83 -54.46 -51.79
C SER A 13 32.89 -53.63 -52.67
N ARG A 14 32.83 -53.94 -53.98
CA ARG A 14 31.91 -53.29 -54.91
C ARG A 14 30.45 -53.50 -54.51
N ALA A 15 30.07 -54.73 -54.14
CA ALA A 15 28.72 -55.03 -53.68
C ALA A 15 28.34 -54.27 -52.39
N ILE A 16 29.29 -54.08 -51.46
CA ILE A 16 29.06 -53.28 -50.24
C ILE A 16 28.85 -51.81 -50.58
N ASP A 17 29.65 -51.25 -51.48
CA ASP A 17 29.51 -49.85 -51.88
C ASP A 17 28.21 -49.63 -52.66
N ASP A 18 27.82 -50.56 -53.54
CA ASP A 18 26.52 -50.51 -54.22
C ASP A 18 25.36 -50.53 -53.22
N LEU A 19 25.44 -51.35 -52.16
CA LEU A 19 24.44 -51.37 -51.09
C LEU A 19 24.41 -50.07 -50.28
N LYS A 20 25.55 -49.43 -50.02
CA LYS A 20 25.59 -48.11 -49.36
C LYS A 20 24.93 -47.04 -50.22
N HIS A 21 25.23 -47.01 -51.52
CA HIS A 21 24.62 -46.07 -52.45
C HIS A 21 23.10 -46.32 -52.56
N ALA A 22 22.67 -47.58 -52.67
CA ALA A 22 21.25 -47.93 -52.67
C ALA A 22 20.53 -47.51 -51.38
N ARG A 23 21.17 -47.68 -50.22
CA ARG A 23 20.63 -47.23 -48.92
C ARG A 23 20.52 -45.70 -48.84
N ALA A 24 21.53 -44.97 -49.32
CA ALA A 24 21.50 -43.51 -49.36
C ALA A 24 20.41 -43.00 -50.31
N ALA A 25 20.27 -43.61 -51.48
CA ALA A 25 19.19 -43.31 -52.43
C ALA A 25 17.81 -43.58 -51.81
N LEU A 26 17.63 -44.71 -51.12
CA LEU A 26 16.38 -45.04 -50.43
C LEU A 26 16.06 -44.03 -49.32
N ALA A 27 17.06 -43.62 -48.52
CA ALA A 27 16.87 -42.62 -47.48
C ALA A 27 16.47 -41.26 -48.07
N SER A 28 17.09 -40.85 -49.19
CA SER A 28 16.72 -39.64 -49.93
C SER A 28 15.29 -39.72 -50.47
N ALA A 29 14.89 -40.86 -51.05
CA ALA A 29 13.53 -41.09 -51.54
C ALA A 29 12.48 -41.04 -50.41
N ILE A 30 12.76 -41.64 -49.25
CA ILE A 30 11.89 -41.56 -48.07
C ILE A 30 11.73 -40.11 -47.60
N GLN A 31 12.81 -39.33 -47.60
CA GLN A 31 12.74 -37.93 -47.21
C GLN A 31 11.95 -37.09 -48.22
N ALA A 32 12.11 -37.35 -49.52
CA ALA A 32 11.32 -36.71 -50.57
C ALA A 32 9.81 -37.01 -50.40
N LEU A 33 9.45 -38.27 -50.11
CA LEU A 33 8.08 -38.68 -49.83
C LEU A 33 7.49 -37.96 -48.60
N ARG A 34 8.27 -37.81 -47.52
CA ARG A 34 7.85 -37.05 -46.34
C ARG A 34 7.58 -35.58 -46.65
N ASN A 35 8.47 -34.95 -47.42
CA ASN A 35 8.29 -33.56 -47.83
C ASN A 35 7.04 -33.38 -48.70
N ILE A 36 6.80 -34.28 -49.66
CA ILE A 36 5.59 -34.26 -50.50
C ILE A 36 4.34 -34.45 -49.64
N THR A 37 4.36 -35.41 -48.70
CA THR A 37 3.23 -35.66 -47.78
C THR A 37 2.89 -34.42 -46.96
N ALA A 38 3.91 -33.74 -46.40
CA ALA A 38 3.73 -32.51 -45.64
C ALA A 38 3.12 -31.37 -46.48
N ILE A 39 3.52 -31.24 -47.75
CA ILE A 39 2.93 -30.27 -48.70
C ILE A 39 1.46 -30.61 -48.94
N VAL A 40 1.14 -31.88 -49.23
CA VAL A 40 -0.24 -32.33 -49.46
C VAL A 40 -1.12 -32.07 -48.23
N ASP A 41 -0.63 -32.34 -47.03
CA ASP A 41 -1.38 -32.11 -45.79
C ASP A 41 -1.59 -30.62 -45.52
N ALA A 42 -0.59 -29.77 -45.80
CA ALA A 42 -0.72 -28.32 -45.70
C ALA A 42 -1.75 -27.77 -46.69
N GLU A 43 -1.76 -28.25 -47.94
CA GLU A 43 -2.76 -27.85 -48.95
C GLU A 43 -4.16 -28.36 -48.59
N LYS A 44 -4.29 -29.60 -48.08
CA LYS A 44 -5.57 -30.10 -47.54
C LYS A 44 -6.08 -29.25 -46.37
N ALA A 45 -5.20 -28.76 -45.50
CA ALA A 45 -5.57 -27.87 -44.40
C ALA A 45 -6.04 -26.49 -44.92
N LYS A 46 -5.36 -25.93 -45.93
CA LYS A 46 -5.82 -24.70 -46.61
C LYS A 46 -7.19 -24.90 -47.28
N LEU A 47 -7.41 -26.03 -47.94
CA LEU A 47 -8.70 -26.39 -48.55
C LEU A 47 -9.83 -26.54 -47.53
N LYS A 48 -9.54 -27.05 -46.31
CA LYS A 48 -10.54 -27.06 -45.23
C LYS A 48 -10.86 -25.67 -44.70
N ALA A 49 -9.88 -24.76 -44.67
CA ALA A 49 -10.06 -23.39 -44.19
C ALA A 49 -10.81 -22.51 -45.21
N ILE A 50 -10.58 -22.75 -46.50
CA ILE A 50 -11.24 -22.05 -47.59
C ILE A 50 -12.49 -22.86 -47.96
N ASN A 51 -13.64 -22.52 -47.37
CA ASN A 51 -14.94 -23.14 -47.69
C ASN A 51 -15.41 -22.76 -49.11
N LEU A 52 -14.69 -23.18 -50.15
CA LEU A 52 -15.00 -22.91 -51.54
C LEU A 52 -15.03 -24.21 -52.34
N ARG A 53 -16.25 -24.62 -52.68
CA ARG A 53 -16.51 -25.43 -53.87
C ARG A 53 -16.07 -24.60 -55.09
N GLY A 54 -15.01 -25.02 -55.78
CA GLY A 54 -14.87 -24.71 -57.22
C GLY A 54 -13.62 -23.97 -57.70
N SER A 55 -12.46 -24.13 -57.07
CA SER A 55 -11.21 -23.64 -57.68
C SER A 55 -10.47 -24.76 -58.43
N TRP A 56 -10.58 -24.77 -59.75
CA TRP A 56 -10.06 -25.83 -60.64
C TRP A 56 -8.52 -25.90 -60.68
N TRP A 57 -7.81 -24.78 -60.47
CA TRP A 57 -6.34 -24.78 -60.44
C TRP A 57 -5.74 -25.51 -59.23
N TYR A 58 -6.41 -25.49 -58.07
CA TYR A 58 -5.96 -26.24 -56.89
C TYR A 58 -6.11 -27.77 -57.04
N GLN A 59 -7.06 -28.23 -57.86
CA GLN A 59 -7.20 -29.67 -58.14
C GLN A 59 -6.05 -30.19 -59.02
N ALA A 60 -5.50 -29.35 -59.90
CA ALA A 60 -4.36 -29.70 -60.72
C ALA A 60 -3.08 -29.89 -59.89
N ASP A 61 -2.79 -28.98 -58.95
CA ASP A 61 -1.63 -29.07 -58.06
C ASP A 61 -1.68 -30.30 -57.13
N LEU A 62 -2.88 -30.63 -56.62
CA LEU A 62 -3.07 -31.83 -55.80
C LEU A 62 -2.85 -33.11 -56.60
N PHE A 63 -3.34 -33.16 -57.85
CA PHE A 63 -3.14 -34.29 -58.76
C PHE A 63 -1.66 -34.45 -59.16
N GLU A 64 -0.94 -33.35 -59.40
CA GLU A 64 0.50 -33.38 -59.67
C GLU A 64 1.29 -33.88 -58.43
N ALA A 65 0.91 -33.47 -57.22
CA ALA A 65 1.52 -33.97 -55.99
C ALA A 65 1.25 -35.47 -55.77
N GLU A 66 0.02 -35.94 -56.03
CA GLU A 66 -0.35 -37.35 -55.92
C GLU A 66 0.38 -38.23 -56.94
N THR A 67 0.52 -37.77 -58.19
CA THR A 67 1.27 -38.50 -59.23
C THR A 67 2.76 -38.59 -58.91
N LYS A 68 3.37 -37.53 -58.37
CA LYS A 68 4.76 -37.57 -57.87
C LYS A 68 4.91 -38.53 -56.68
N CYS A 69 3.95 -38.56 -55.77
CA CYS A 69 3.95 -39.48 -54.64
C CYS A 69 3.85 -40.95 -55.10
N ASN A 70 2.97 -41.23 -56.07
CA ASN A 70 2.82 -42.57 -56.65
C ASN A 70 4.06 -43.02 -57.42
N ALA A 71 4.72 -42.12 -58.17
CA ALA A 71 5.96 -42.42 -58.87
C ALA A 71 7.11 -42.76 -57.90
N ALA A 72 7.27 -41.97 -56.84
CA ALA A 72 8.26 -42.25 -55.80
C ALA A 72 7.98 -43.57 -55.04
N GLY A 73 6.71 -43.92 -54.84
CA GLY A 73 6.31 -45.22 -54.29
C GLY A 73 6.70 -46.40 -55.20
N ALA A 74 6.58 -46.23 -56.52
CA ALA A 74 7.00 -47.25 -57.49
C ALA A 74 8.53 -47.44 -57.50
N GLU A 75 9.32 -46.37 -57.40
CA GLU A 75 10.79 -46.43 -57.28
C GLU A 75 11.25 -47.14 -55.99
N GLN A 76 10.55 -46.91 -54.88
CA GLN A 76 10.81 -47.61 -53.62
C GLN A 76 10.54 -49.13 -53.74
N ALA A 77 9.51 -49.52 -54.49
CA ALA A 77 9.16 -50.91 -54.72
C ALA A 77 10.19 -51.63 -55.60
N THR A 78 10.68 -51.00 -56.67
CA THR A 78 11.75 -51.55 -57.52
C THR A 78 13.09 -51.65 -56.78
N ALA A 79 13.44 -50.65 -55.96
CA ALA A 79 14.63 -50.71 -55.11
C ALA A 79 14.56 -51.88 -54.10
N SER A 80 13.40 -52.11 -53.49
CA SER A 80 13.19 -53.24 -52.57
C SER A 80 13.29 -54.61 -53.27
N GLN A 81 12.76 -54.72 -54.49
CA GLN A 81 12.91 -55.95 -55.29
C GLN A 81 14.37 -56.24 -55.67
N HIS A 82 15.16 -55.22 -55.96
CA HIS A 82 16.58 -55.38 -56.28
C HIS A 82 17.38 -55.93 -55.09
N VAL A 83 17.12 -55.43 -53.87
CA VAL A 83 17.74 -55.93 -52.62
C VAL A 83 17.35 -57.38 -52.33
N CYS A 84 16.10 -57.77 -52.59
CA CYS A 84 15.66 -59.17 -52.45
C CYS A 84 16.31 -60.11 -53.47
N ARG A 85 16.64 -59.63 -54.68
CA ARG A 85 17.32 -60.45 -55.69
C ARG A 85 18.81 -60.65 -55.38
N THR A 86 19.50 -59.62 -54.89
CA THR A 86 20.93 -59.73 -54.54
C THR A 86 21.17 -60.58 -53.30
N THR A 87 20.25 -60.60 -52.34
CA THR A 87 20.34 -61.44 -51.13
C THR A 87 20.08 -62.92 -51.38
N LYS A 88 19.39 -63.28 -52.47
CA LYS A 88 19.09 -64.68 -52.82
C LYS A 88 20.27 -65.46 -53.42
N ASN A 89 21.31 -64.76 -53.89
CA ASN A 89 22.44 -65.37 -54.62
C ASN A 89 23.73 -65.51 -53.79
N ALA A 90 23.77 -65.07 -52.54
CA ALA A 90 24.93 -65.19 -51.67
C ALA A 90 24.71 -66.30 -50.64
N SER A 91 25.27 -67.49 -50.87
CA SER A 91 25.36 -68.55 -49.87
C SER A 91 26.37 -68.16 -48.79
N MET A 92 25.99 -67.22 -47.91
CA MET A 92 26.81 -66.83 -46.76
C MET A 92 26.79 -67.93 -45.71
N SER A 93 27.95 -68.22 -45.11
CA SER A 93 28.02 -69.15 -43.99
C SER A 93 27.27 -68.57 -42.77
N LYS A 94 26.81 -69.46 -41.87
CA LYS A 94 26.12 -69.07 -40.63
C LYS A 94 26.94 -68.07 -39.79
N GLU A 95 28.26 -68.21 -39.78
CA GLU A 95 29.18 -67.32 -39.07
C GLU A 95 29.20 -65.91 -39.66
N GLN A 96 29.19 -65.80 -41.00
CA GLN A 96 29.13 -64.51 -41.68
C GLN A 96 27.78 -63.81 -41.44
N LEU A 97 26.68 -64.55 -41.40
CA LEU A 97 25.36 -64.00 -41.05
C LEU A 97 25.31 -63.45 -39.61
N MET A 98 25.93 -64.15 -38.66
CA MET A 98 26.04 -63.68 -37.27
C MET A 98 26.94 -62.45 -37.14
N ALA A 99 28.03 -62.37 -37.92
CA ALA A 99 28.89 -61.19 -37.96
C ALA A 99 28.14 -59.96 -38.51
N VAL A 100 27.42 -60.10 -39.62
CA VAL A 100 26.60 -59.02 -40.19
C VAL A 100 25.48 -58.60 -39.24
N SER A 101 24.83 -59.56 -38.57
CA SER A 101 23.78 -59.26 -37.59
C SER A 101 24.30 -58.42 -36.41
N ARG A 102 25.51 -58.71 -35.92
CA ARG A 102 26.17 -57.90 -34.88
C ARG A 102 26.48 -56.48 -35.37
N LEU A 103 27.03 -56.34 -36.58
CA LEU A 103 27.31 -55.02 -37.16
C LEU A 103 26.05 -54.19 -37.36
N ILE A 104 24.94 -54.81 -37.79
CA ILE A 104 23.64 -54.12 -37.92
C ILE A 104 23.12 -53.70 -36.54
N HIS A 105 23.24 -54.56 -35.53
CA HIS A 105 22.84 -54.22 -34.16
C HIS A 105 23.66 -53.03 -33.62
N ASP A 106 24.99 -53.09 -33.72
CA ASP A 106 25.88 -52.02 -33.28
C ASP A 106 25.61 -50.70 -34.01
N ALA A 107 25.36 -50.76 -35.33
CA ALA A 107 24.99 -49.58 -36.11
C ALA A 107 23.64 -48.99 -35.65
N LYS A 108 22.65 -49.83 -35.35
CA LYS A 108 21.36 -49.37 -34.77
C LYS A 108 21.56 -48.73 -33.40
N VAL A 109 22.37 -49.33 -32.53
CA VAL A 109 22.67 -48.78 -31.20
C VAL A 109 23.36 -47.42 -31.32
N ARG A 110 24.35 -47.27 -32.22
CA ARG A 110 25.02 -45.98 -32.49
C ARG A 110 24.05 -44.95 -33.04
N GLN A 111 23.16 -45.35 -33.95
CA GLN A 111 22.14 -44.45 -34.49
C GLN A 111 21.20 -43.96 -33.39
N THR A 112 20.65 -44.87 -32.57
CA THR A 112 19.80 -44.49 -31.42
C THR A 112 20.54 -43.61 -30.42
N ALA A 113 21.83 -43.84 -30.18
CA ALA A 113 22.63 -42.98 -29.31
C ALA A 113 22.80 -41.57 -29.90
N ALA A 114 23.03 -41.45 -31.21
CA ALA A 114 23.12 -40.18 -31.91
C ALA A 114 21.78 -39.43 -31.91
N ASP A 115 20.67 -40.12 -32.16
CA ASP A 115 19.32 -39.53 -32.13
C ASP A 115 19.01 -38.98 -30.73
N ARG A 116 19.30 -39.74 -29.67
CA ARG A 116 19.14 -39.29 -28.27
C ARG A 116 20.01 -38.08 -27.92
N LEU A 117 21.23 -38.01 -28.46
CA LEU A 117 22.11 -36.87 -28.25
C LEU A 117 21.56 -35.63 -28.96
N ALA A 118 21.04 -35.77 -30.17
CA ALA A 118 20.41 -34.68 -30.90
C ALA A 118 19.13 -34.18 -30.19
N GLU A 119 18.30 -35.09 -29.68
CA GLU A 119 17.12 -34.74 -28.86
C GLU A 119 17.54 -34.00 -27.58
N ALA A 120 18.59 -34.45 -26.89
CA ALA A 120 19.10 -33.79 -25.69
C ALA A 120 19.61 -32.37 -25.98
N GLN A 121 20.33 -32.17 -27.10
CA GLN A 121 20.79 -30.85 -27.52
C GLN A 121 19.64 -29.91 -27.86
N GLN A 122 18.62 -30.41 -28.58
CA GLN A 122 17.42 -29.63 -28.87
C GLN A 122 16.67 -29.21 -27.59
N ALA A 123 16.54 -30.13 -26.63
CA ALA A 123 15.93 -29.84 -25.34
C ALA A 123 16.72 -28.80 -24.53
N GLU A 124 18.06 -28.84 -24.57
CA GLU A 124 18.91 -27.84 -23.93
C GLU A 124 18.77 -26.45 -24.57
N ASP A 125 18.77 -26.38 -25.91
CA ASP A 125 18.58 -25.13 -26.65
C ASP A 125 17.20 -24.52 -26.40
N GLU A 126 16.15 -25.35 -26.35
CA GLU A 126 14.81 -24.91 -26.00
C GLU A 126 14.75 -24.39 -24.56
N ALA A 127 15.37 -25.11 -23.61
CA ALA A 127 15.46 -24.67 -22.22
C ALA A 127 16.20 -23.32 -22.09
N ARG A 128 17.28 -23.12 -22.85
CA ARG A 128 18.01 -21.85 -22.89
C ARG A 128 17.13 -20.72 -23.44
N ARG A 129 16.42 -20.94 -24.56
CA ARG A 129 15.50 -19.93 -25.13
C ARG A 129 14.38 -19.55 -24.16
N LEU A 130 13.83 -20.53 -23.43
CA LEU A 130 12.81 -20.28 -22.41
C LEU A 130 13.37 -19.51 -21.22
N ALA A 131 14.61 -19.79 -20.80
CA ALA A 131 15.29 -19.03 -19.75
C ALA A 131 15.51 -17.56 -20.16
N ASP A 132 16.03 -17.33 -21.37
CA ASP A 132 16.25 -15.98 -21.91
C ASP A 132 14.93 -15.19 -22.03
N ALA A 133 13.86 -15.85 -22.48
CA ALA A 133 12.53 -15.25 -22.58
C ALA A 133 12.00 -14.83 -21.20
N ARG A 134 12.13 -15.70 -20.18
CA ARG A 134 11.75 -15.39 -18.80
C ARG A 134 12.56 -14.23 -18.22
N GLU A 135 13.86 -14.18 -18.51
CA GLU A 135 14.72 -13.07 -18.07
C GLU A 135 14.29 -11.75 -18.72
N LEU A 136 13.99 -11.75 -20.02
CA LEU A 136 13.51 -10.57 -20.73
C LEU A 136 12.18 -10.07 -20.16
N GLU A 137 11.24 -10.96 -19.89
CA GLU A 137 9.98 -10.61 -19.22
C GLU A 137 10.22 -10.00 -17.83
N ALA A 138 11.12 -10.58 -17.03
CA ALA A 138 11.47 -10.05 -15.73
C ALA A 138 12.04 -8.62 -15.83
N ARG A 139 12.94 -8.38 -16.80
CA ARG A 139 13.49 -7.04 -17.08
C ARG A 139 12.39 -6.06 -17.50
N GLN A 140 11.46 -6.47 -18.35
CA GLN A 140 10.33 -5.62 -18.77
C GLN A 140 9.41 -5.27 -17.59
N ARG A 141 9.12 -6.23 -16.71
CA ARG A 141 8.32 -5.98 -15.49
C ARG A 141 9.02 -5.00 -14.57
N GLU A 142 10.34 -5.11 -14.40
CA GLU A 142 11.12 -4.17 -13.60
C GLU A 142 11.13 -2.75 -14.19
N VAL A 143 11.30 -2.61 -15.51
CA VAL A 143 11.20 -1.32 -16.19
C VAL A 143 9.82 -0.69 -15.98
N LYS A 144 8.75 -1.47 -16.16
CA LYS A 144 7.38 -1.00 -15.93
C LYS A 144 7.15 -0.61 -14.46
N ARG A 145 7.71 -1.36 -13.51
CA ARG A 145 7.66 -1.03 -12.08
C ARG A 145 8.31 0.32 -11.80
N ARG A 146 9.51 0.56 -12.36
CA ARG A 146 10.22 1.85 -12.22
C ARG A 146 9.46 3.01 -12.86
N GLN A 147 8.86 2.81 -14.04
CA GLN A 147 8.01 3.82 -14.68
C GLN A 147 6.79 4.15 -13.82
N ASN A 148 6.13 3.15 -13.26
CA ASN A 148 5.01 3.34 -12.35
C ASN A 148 5.44 4.09 -11.08
N GLU A 149 6.60 3.78 -10.52
CA GLU A 149 7.15 4.46 -9.34
C GLU A 149 7.44 5.95 -9.64
N VAL A 150 8.06 6.25 -10.78
CA VAL A 150 8.32 7.65 -11.20
C VAL A 150 7.02 8.42 -11.39
N THR A 151 6.04 7.82 -12.07
CA THR A 151 4.72 8.44 -12.25
C THR A 151 4.04 8.68 -10.90
N ALA A 152 4.07 7.71 -9.99
CA ALA A 152 3.53 7.85 -8.64
C ALA A 152 4.19 8.99 -7.86
N ARG A 153 5.53 9.14 -7.97
CA ARG A 153 6.26 10.26 -7.35
C ARG A 153 5.84 11.62 -7.92
N ILE A 154 5.66 11.72 -9.23
CA ILE A 154 5.20 12.97 -9.87
C ILE A 154 3.79 13.33 -9.40
N VAL A 155 2.87 12.36 -9.34
CA VAL A 155 1.50 12.56 -8.85
C VAL A 155 1.50 12.97 -7.38
N ALA A 156 2.26 12.28 -6.53
CA ALA A 156 2.39 12.62 -5.12
C ALA A 156 2.93 14.03 -4.90
N ARG A 157 3.93 14.45 -5.68
CA ARG A 157 4.49 15.81 -5.63
C ARG A 157 3.46 16.86 -6.02
N ARG A 158 2.68 16.64 -7.08
CA ARG A 158 1.61 17.56 -7.49
C ARG A 158 0.53 17.68 -6.42
N ALA A 159 0.12 16.55 -5.84
CA ALA A 159 -0.86 16.55 -4.75
C ALA A 159 -0.35 17.29 -3.50
N ALA A 160 0.94 17.16 -3.16
CA ALA A 160 1.56 17.91 -2.07
C ALA A 160 1.57 19.42 -2.34
N GLN A 161 1.96 19.83 -3.55
CA GLN A 161 1.95 21.24 -3.97
C GLN A 161 0.54 21.84 -3.95
N GLU A 162 -0.48 21.08 -4.37
CA GLU A 162 -1.87 21.53 -4.33
C GLU A 162 -2.37 21.70 -2.89
N ARG A 163 -2.01 20.78 -1.98
CA ARG A 163 -2.33 20.90 -0.55
C ARG A 163 -1.66 22.10 0.08
N GLU A 164 -0.39 22.35 -0.23
CA GLU A 164 0.34 23.52 0.25
C GLU A 164 -0.28 24.82 -0.28
N ALA A 165 -0.63 24.87 -1.56
CA ALA A 165 -1.30 26.03 -2.16
C ALA A 165 -2.66 26.31 -1.52
N LYS A 166 -3.46 25.26 -1.25
CA LYS A 166 -4.75 25.38 -0.54
C LYS A 166 -4.55 25.86 0.90
N ALA A 167 -3.57 25.31 1.61
CA ALA A 167 -3.24 25.73 2.97
C ALA A 167 -2.80 27.20 3.02
N ARG A 168 -1.99 27.64 2.06
CA ARG A 168 -1.57 29.05 1.94
C ARG A 168 -2.76 29.99 1.70
N LYS A 169 -3.65 29.64 0.76
CA LYS A 169 -4.87 30.43 0.51
C LYS A 169 -5.79 30.49 1.73
N ALA A 170 -5.98 29.37 2.43
CA ALA A 170 -6.77 29.33 3.65
C ALA A 170 -6.16 30.17 4.78
N ALA A 171 -4.83 30.17 4.91
CA ALA A 171 -4.12 31.00 5.89
C ALA A 171 -4.23 32.50 5.54
N GLU A 172 -4.11 32.87 4.27
CA GLU A 172 -4.27 34.24 3.79
C GLU A 172 -5.69 34.77 4.03
N GLU A 173 -6.71 33.95 3.72
CA GLU A 173 -8.11 34.29 3.96
C GLU A 173 -8.39 34.47 5.46
N LYS A 174 -7.89 33.57 6.31
CA LYS A 174 -8.02 33.70 7.77
C LYS A 174 -7.35 34.97 8.28
N ALA A 175 -6.17 35.31 7.76
CA ALA A 175 -5.46 36.55 8.11
C ALA A 175 -6.20 37.80 7.62
N LYS A 176 -6.92 37.72 6.51
CA LYS A 176 -7.80 38.79 6.02
C LYS A 176 -9.00 38.97 6.95
N GLN A 177 -9.71 37.89 7.27
CA GLN A 177 -10.85 37.92 8.21
C GLN A 177 -10.45 38.45 9.59
N GLU A 178 -9.28 38.06 10.10
CA GLU A 178 -8.78 38.57 11.38
C GLU A 178 -8.49 40.08 11.34
N ARG A 179 -7.98 40.59 10.20
CA ARG A 179 -7.76 42.03 10.01
C ARG A 179 -9.08 42.79 9.96
N GLU A 180 -10.06 42.28 9.22
CA GLU A 180 -11.40 42.87 9.13
C GLU A 180 -12.09 42.88 10.50
N TRP A 181 -12.08 41.76 11.24
CA TRP A 181 -12.61 41.67 12.59
C TRP A 181 -11.93 42.65 13.56
N LYS A 182 -10.60 42.77 13.52
CA LYS A 182 -9.86 43.75 14.34
C LYS A 182 -10.20 45.18 13.98
N GLU A 183 -10.43 45.47 12.71
CA GLU A 183 -10.83 46.80 12.27
C GLU A 183 -12.26 47.14 12.71
N GLU A 184 -13.20 46.23 12.51
CA GLU A 184 -14.57 46.36 12.99
C GLU A 184 -14.63 46.52 14.51
N SER A 185 -13.89 45.70 15.26
CA SER A 185 -13.78 45.82 16.71
C SER A 185 -13.25 47.19 17.15
N ARG A 186 -12.26 47.76 16.43
CA ARG A 186 -11.75 49.11 16.72
C ARG A 186 -12.78 50.20 16.41
N ARG A 187 -13.56 50.06 15.34
CA ARG A 187 -14.65 50.99 15.01
C ARG A 187 -15.75 50.94 16.07
N ALA A 188 -16.19 49.75 16.45
CA ALA A 188 -17.19 49.56 17.51
C ALA A 188 -16.72 50.13 18.86
N GLU A 189 -15.45 49.93 19.22
CA GLU A 189 -14.89 50.51 20.44
C GLU A 189 -14.85 52.05 20.39
N TYR A 190 -14.50 52.63 19.23
CA TYR A 190 -14.51 54.07 19.04
C TYR A 190 -15.92 54.66 19.17
N GLU A 191 -16.92 54.03 18.53
CA GLU A 191 -18.32 54.42 18.63
C GLU A 191 -18.84 54.32 20.07
N TRP A 192 -18.51 53.24 20.77
CA TRP A 192 -18.89 53.05 22.17
C TRP A 192 -18.30 54.14 23.07
N ARG A 193 -17.01 54.50 22.90
CA ARG A 193 -16.39 55.60 23.66
C ARG A 193 -17.04 56.96 23.36
N GLN A 194 -17.39 57.21 22.09
CA GLN A 194 -18.11 58.43 21.72
C GLN A 194 -19.48 58.51 22.39
N GLU A 195 -20.24 57.41 22.38
CA GLU A 195 -21.55 57.34 23.01
C GLU A 195 -21.46 57.51 24.53
N GLU A 196 -20.46 56.90 25.17
CA GLU A 196 -20.22 57.07 26.60
C GLU A 196 -19.84 58.52 26.95
N TYR A 197 -19.03 59.17 26.12
CA TYR A 197 -18.71 60.60 26.27
C TYR A 197 -19.97 61.48 26.16
N ARG A 198 -20.86 61.20 25.20
CA ARG A 198 -22.16 61.90 25.07
C ARG A 198 -23.05 61.67 26.29
N LYS A 199 -23.12 60.45 26.82
CA LYS A 199 -23.85 60.15 28.06
C LYS A 199 -23.28 60.87 29.27
N GLN A 200 -21.95 60.94 29.41
CA GLN A 200 -21.32 61.69 30.50
C GLN A 200 -21.59 63.19 30.41
N GLN A 201 -21.61 63.78 29.22
CA GLN A 201 -22.00 65.18 29.01
C GLN A 201 -23.45 65.42 29.49
N HIS A 202 -24.41 64.62 29.02
CA HIS A 202 -25.80 64.72 29.46
C HIS A 202 -25.99 64.47 30.96
N ALA A 203 -25.27 63.51 31.54
CA ALA A 203 -25.33 63.24 32.98
C ALA A 203 -24.75 64.40 33.81
N LYS A 204 -23.70 65.08 33.33
CA LYS A 204 -23.18 66.29 33.98
C LYS A 204 -24.17 67.45 33.91
N GLU A 205 -24.85 67.63 32.79
CA GLU A 205 -25.93 68.62 32.65
C GLU A 205 -27.08 68.32 33.63
N GLN A 206 -27.60 67.08 33.65
CA GLN A 206 -28.67 66.67 34.58
C GLN A 206 -28.24 66.70 36.05
N SER A 207 -26.99 66.34 36.36
CA SER A 207 -26.43 66.42 37.72
C SER A 207 -26.26 67.87 38.19
N SER A 208 -25.86 68.79 37.30
CA SER A 208 -25.81 70.22 37.64
C SER A 208 -27.20 70.79 37.98
N GLU A 209 -28.25 70.21 37.41
CA GLU A 209 -29.64 70.56 37.64
C GLU A 209 -30.22 69.86 38.89
N SER A 210 -29.84 68.61 39.14
CA SER A 210 -30.27 67.84 40.32
C SER A 210 -29.48 68.17 41.60
N ASN A 211 -28.23 68.63 41.52
CA ASN A 211 -27.44 69.09 42.67
C ASN A 211 -27.97 70.41 43.28
N LYS A 212 -28.85 71.13 42.57
CA LYS A 212 -29.65 72.21 43.19
C LYS A 212 -30.79 71.68 44.08
N ARG A 213 -31.18 70.40 43.96
CA ARG A 213 -32.30 69.78 44.71
C ARG A 213 -31.89 68.78 45.79
N ARG A 214 -30.67 68.24 45.78
CA ARG A 214 -30.18 67.23 46.75
C ARG A 214 -29.16 67.81 47.74
N ARG A 215 -29.59 68.80 48.53
CA ARG A 215 -28.99 69.10 49.83
C ARG A 215 -30.04 68.81 50.88
N LEU A 216 -30.17 67.55 51.28
CA LEU A 216 -30.89 67.01 52.46
C LEU A 216 -31.13 65.53 52.17
N ILE A 217 -30.98 64.67 53.19
CA ILE A 217 -31.22 63.22 53.20
C ILE A 217 -30.03 62.39 52.69
N ASP A 218 -29.49 61.41 53.40
CA ASP A 218 -29.52 61.08 54.82
C ASP A 218 -28.41 60.04 55.05
N GLU A 219 -28.17 59.82 56.32
CA GLU A 219 -27.14 59.06 56.99
C GLU A 219 -27.35 57.53 56.94
N THR A 220 -26.22 56.83 57.12
CA THR A 220 -26.06 55.52 57.78
C THR A 220 -26.96 54.32 57.44
N THR A 221 -26.32 53.21 57.05
CA THR A 221 -26.54 51.93 57.75
C THR A 221 -25.37 50.95 57.51
N ASN A 222 -24.52 50.79 58.53
CA ASN A 222 -23.52 49.73 58.61
C ASN A 222 -24.21 48.45 59.12
N ALA A 223 -24.19 47.39 58.32
CA ALA A 223 -24.63 46.06 58.74
C ALA A 223 -23.46 45.29 59.41
N PRO A 224 -23.72 44.48 60.45
CA PRO A 224 -22.68 43.74 61.16
C PRO A 224 -22.20 42.55 60.33
N SER A 225 -20.91 42.53 60.00
CA SER A 225 -20.27 41.40 59.32
C SER A 225 -20.10 40.23 60.29
N LEU A 226 -20.77 39.13 59.98
CA LEU A 226 -20.50 37.83 60.60
C LEU A 226 -19.02 37.45 60.41
N PRO A 227 -18.39 36.73 61.35
CA PRO A 227 -17.01 36.28 61.21
C PRO A 227 -16.91 35.31 60.02
N LEU A 228 -16.53 35.86 58.86
CA LEU A 228 -16.20 35.10 57.66
C LEU A 228 -15.05 34.17 58.02
N LEU A 229 -15.29 32.87 57.89
CA LEU A 229 -14.29 31.81 57.95
C LEU A 229 -13.27 32.05 56.84
N ARG A 230 -12.26 32.87 57.10
CA ARG A 230 -11.20 33.16 56.13
C ARG A 230 -10.36 31.91 55.90
N ILE A 231 -10.16 31.55 54.65
CA ILE A 231 -9.16 30.60 54.18
C ILE A 231 -7.81 31.17 54.57
N THR A 232 -7.15 30.47 55.47
CA THR A 232 -5.77 30.79 55.82
C THR A 232 -4.84 30.21 54.76
N ARG A 233 -3.69 30.87 54.56
CA ARG A 233 -2.64 30.38 53.66
C ARG A 233 -2.23 28.93 53.96
N ASP A 234 -2.25 28.55 55.23
CA ASP A 234 -1.90 27.20 55.67
C ASP A 234 -2.85 26.13 55.14
N LYS A 235 -4.17 26.40 55.09
CA LYS A 235 -5.16 25.48 54.50
C LYS A 235 -4.95 25.30 53.00
N ILE A 236 -4.55 26.36 52.30
CA ILE A 236 -4.21 26.31 50.88
C ILE A 236 -2.96 25.44 50.67
N LEU A 237 -1.92 25.63 51.49
CA LEU A 237 -0.69 24.84 51.44
C LEU A 237 -0.94 23.37 51.76
N GLU A 238 -1.77 23.07 52.77
CA GLU A 238 -2.14 21.70 53.15
C GLU A 238 -2.91 20.99 52.02
N TRP A 239 -3.87 21.68 51.41
CA TRP A 239 -4.59 21.16 50.25
C TRP A 239 -3.64 20.90 49.07
N HIS A 240 -2.72 21.81 48.78
CA HIS A 240 -1.73 21.61 47.74
C HIS A 240 -0.81 20.41 48.00
N LYS A 241 -0.34 20.24 49.24
CA LYS A 241 0.46 19.06 49.63
C LYS A 241 -0.32 17.76 49.41
N THR A 242 -1.61 17.77 49.73
CA THR A 242 -2.51 16.63 49.46
C THR A 242 -2.63 16.36 47.96
N CYS A 243 -2.80 17.40 47.15
CA CYS A 243 -2.85 17.30 45.70
C CYS A 243 -1.52 16.86 45.07
N GLU A 244 -0.38 17.25 45.64
CA GLU A 244 0.95 16.78 45.22
C GLU A 244 1.10 15.27 45.43
N GLY A 245 0.61 14.75 46.57
CA GLY A 245 0.54 13.30 46.80
C GLY A 245 -0.28 12.56 45.73
N LEU A 246 -1.29 13.21 45.13
CA LEU A 246 -2.05 12.64 44.01
C LEU A 246 -1.31 12.68 42.68
N LYS A 247 -0.32 13.57 42.50
CA LYS A 247 0.46 13.65 41.25
C LYS A 247 1.27 12.37 41.06
N ASP A 248 1.98 12.00 42.11
CA ASP A 248 2.98 10.92 42.10
C ASP A 248 2.43 9.59 42.67
N GLY A 249 1.29 9.61 43.37
CA GLY A 249 0.70 8.44 44.01
C GLY A 249 -0.20 7.58 43.11
N ASP A 250 -0.45 6.35 43.58
CA ASP A 250 -1.40 5.43 42.98
C ASP A 250 -2.85 5.91 43.18
N LYS A 251 -3.49 6.30 42.08
CA LYS A 251 -4.86 6.83 42.06
C LYS A 251 -5.92 5.73 42.14
N SER A 252 -5.54 4.45 42.05
CA SER A 252 -6.48 3.31 42.10
C SER A 252 -7.25 3.21 43.43
N THR A 253 -6.66 3.74 44.51
CA THR A 253 -7.22 3.71 45.87
C THR A 253 -8.02 4.98 46.23
N LEU A 254 -8.09 5.96 45.31
CA LEU A 254 -8.72 7.24 45.59
C LEU A 254 -10.25 7.10 45.70
N ARG A 255 -10.81 7.33 46.88
CA ARG A 255 -12.26 7.28 47.13
C ARG A 255 -12.97 8.62 47.01
N SER A 256 -12.23 9.72 47.18
CA SER A 256 -12.77 11.07 47.10
C SER A 256 -11.71 12.04 46.59
N PHE A 257 -12.13 13.00 45.75
CA PHE A 257 -11.25 14.08 45.33
C PHE A 257 -11.02 15.07 46.50
N PRO A 258 -9.76 15.49 46.78
CA PRO A 258 -9.46 16.39 47.87
C PRO A 258 -10.11 17.75 47.64
N GLN A 259 -10.98 18.15 48.57
CA GLN A 259 -11.76 19.37 48.43
C GLN A 259 -10.86 20.60 48.68
N PRO A 260 -10.77 21.56 47.73
CA PRO A 260 -10.14 22.84 47.98
C PRO A 260 -10.79 23.57 49.15
N PRO A 261 -10.01 24.30 49.97
CA PRO A 261 -10.57 25.17 50.99
C PRO A 261 -11.54 26.18 50.36
N TYR A 262 -12.69 26.41 51.00
CA TYR A 262 -13.71 27.27 50.43
C TYR A 262 -14.27 28.26 51.46
N GLU A 263 -14.59 29.45 50.99
CA GLU A 263 -15.39 30.45 51.70
C GLU A 263 -16.73 30.64 51.00
N ILE A 264 -17.70 31.21 51.73
CA ILE A 264 -18.96 31.63 51.13
C ILE A 264 -18.67 32.77 50.15
N CYS A 265 -18.94 32.53 48.87
CA CYS A 265 -18.75 33.53 47.84
C CYS A 265 -19.95 34.47 47.79
N VAL A 266 -19.71 35.78 47.90
CA VAL A 266 -20.77 36.82 47.90
C VAL A 266 -21.44 36.97 46.52
N LYS A 267 -20.85 36.42 45.44
CA LYS A 267 -21.45 36.48 44.11
C LYS A 267 -22.66 35.56 44.03
N GLU A 268 -23.83 36.13 43.72
CA GLU A 268 -25.09 35.39 43.56
C GLU A 268 -24.99 34.21 42.58
N SER A 269 -24.25 34.39 41.47
CA SER A 269 -23.99 33.33 40.49
C SER A 269 -23.23 32.14 41.08
N CYS A 270 -22.35 32.39 42.05
CA CYS A 270 -21.64 31.34 42.77
C CYS A 270 -22.55 30.65 43.78
N ALA A 271 -23.41 31.37 44.50
CA ALA A 271 -24.37 30.78 45.44
C ALA A 271 -25.39 29.87 44.72
N ALA A 272 -25.93 30.33 43.58
CA ALA A 272 -26.89 29.54 42.79
C ALA A 272 -26.29 28.22 42.28
N ALA A 273 -25.02 28.24 41.87
CA ALA A 273 -24.31 27.06 41.35
C ALA A 273 -23.81 26.11 42.45
N GLU A 274 -23.94 26.43 43.74
CA GLU A 274 -23.37 25.63 44.83
C GLU A 274 -23.97 24.21 44.89
N LYS A 275 -25.27 24.07 44.61
CA LYS A 275 -25.97 22.78 44.68
C LYS A 275 -25.63 21.82 43.55
N THR A 276 -25.05 22.31 42.45
CA THR A 276 -24.81 21.53 41.23
C THR A 276 -23.35 21.18 41.00
N ARG A 277 -22.43 21.72 41.81
CA ARG A 277 -20.98 21.51 41.65
C ARG A 277 -20.52 20.23 42.33
N ALA A 278 -19.51 19.58 41.75
CA ALA A 278 -18.81 18.46 42.37
C ALA A 278 -17.82 18.92 43.44
N VAL A 279 -17.33 20.16 43.33
CA VAL A 279 -16.43 20.80 44.30
C VAL A 279 -17.14 21.93 45.04
N LYS A 280 -16.97 22.00 46.37
CA LYS A 280 -17.60 23.06 47.18
C LYS A 280 -17.05 24.46 46.87
N ALA A 281 -15.77 24.55 46.54
CA ALA A 281 -15.15 25.81 46.12
C ALA A 281 -15.73 26.28 44.78
N CYS A 282 -16.19 27.53 44.73
CA CYS A 282 -16.56 28.16 43.47
C CYS A 282 -15.30 28.55 42.69
N ARG A 283 -15.47 28.89 41.39
CA ARG A 283 -14.39 29.42 40.54
C ARG A 283 -13.64 30.60 41.15
N CYS A 284 -14.31 31.46 41.92
CA CYS A 284 -13.64 32.59 42.58
C CYS A 284 -12.70 32.13 43.70
N ASN A 285 -13.10 31.14 44.49
CA ASN A 285 -12.27 30.58 45.55
C ASN A 285 -11.07 29.84 44.96
N SER A 286 -11.31 28.99 43.96
CA SER A 286 -10.21 28.28 43.28
C SER A 286 -9.26 29.27 42.58
N ASN A 287 -9.76 30.33 41.94
CA ASN A 287 -8.89 31.38 41.38
C ASN A 287 -8.02 32.03 42.47
N HIS A 288 -8.57 32.24 43.67
CA HIS A 288 -7.82 32.80 44.79
C HIS A 288 -6.69 31.87 45.26
N GLU A 289 -6.93 30.55 45.30
CA GLU A 289 -5.94 29.54 45.72
C GLU A 289 -4.74 29.44 44.78
N PHE A 290 -4.98 29.52 43.47
CA PHE A 290 -3.92 29.44 42.47
C PHE A 290 -3.31 30.81 42.14
N ASN A 291 -3.79 31.89 42.76
CA ASN A 291 -3.31 33.25 42.49
C ASN A 291 -1.84 33.41 42.91
N GLY A 292 -1.04 34.07 42.08
CA GLY A 292 0.40 34.27 42.33
C GLY A 292 1.29 33.07 42.00
N ARG A 293 0.72 31.94 41.54
CA ARG A 293 1.51 30.83 40.97
C ARG A 293 2.08 31.22 39.61
N ASN A 294 3.33 30.83 39.36
CA ASN A 294 3.96 31.07 38.07
C ASN A 294 3.42 30.11 36.99
N LYS A 295 3.59 30.48 35.72
CA LYS A 295 3.11 29.70 34.57
C LYS A 295 3.63 28.25 34.55
N ALA A 296 4.85 28.00 35.03
CA ALA A 296 5.43 26.66 35.09
C ALA A 296 4.69 25.76 36.11
N THR A 297 4.39 26.27 37.30
CA THR A 297 3.61 25.54 38.32
C THR A 297 2.17 25.28 37.87
N LEU A 298 1.52 26.27 37.23
CA LEU A 298 0.19 26.10 36.64
C LEU A 298 0.17 25.02 35.54
N LYS A 299 1.24 24.90 34.74
CA LYS A 299 1.36 23.81 33.74
C LYS A 299 1.37 22.44 34.41
N VAL A 300 2.10 22.29 35.51
CA VAL A 300 2.19 21.02 36.26
C VAL A 300 0.83 20.69 36.88
N ASP A 301 0.18 21.65 37.53
CA ASP A 301 -1.15 21.48 38.12
C ASP A 301 -2.18 21.09 37.06
N ARG A 302 -2.16 21.74 35.89
CA ARG A 302 -3.05 21.45 34.76
C ARG A 302 -2.92 20.00 34.28
N LEU A 303 -1.71 19.48 34.16
CA LEU A 303 -1.47 18.10 33.75
C LEU A 303 -1.87 17.10 34.85
N ALA A 304 -1.69 17.47 36.11
CA ALA A 304 -2.06 16.65 37.26
C ALA A 304 -3.58 16.48 37.40
N PHE A 305 -4.33 17.57 37.21
CA PHE A 305 -5.78 17.60 37.36
C PHE A 305 -6.55 17.24 36.09
N HIS A 306 -5.87 16.77 35.03
CA HIS A 306 -6.56 16.36 33.81
C HIS A 306 -7.52 15.18 34.10
N PRO A 307 -8.81 15.26 33.72
CA PRO A 307 -9.81 14.25 34.08
C PRO A 307 -9.41 12.82 33.63
N ASP A 308 -8.74 12.69 32.49
CA ASP A 308 -8.24 11.39 31.99
C ASP A 308 -7.29 10.68 32.96
N LYS A 309 -6.55 11.41 33.81
CA LYS A 309 -5.67 10.81 34.83
C LYS A 309 -6.43 10.04 35.90
N PHE A 310 -7.74 10.30 36.03
CA PHE A 310 -8.62 9.65 36.99
C PHE A 310 -9.44 8.51 36.36
N SER A 311 -9.14 8.10 35.12
CA SER A 311 -9.73 6.90 34.50
C SER A 311 -9.37 5.60 35.22
N ILE A 312 -8.23 5.56 35.92
CA ILE A 312 -7.77 4.39 36.70
C ILE A 312 -8.50 4.22 38.05
N VAL A 313 -9.28 5.23 38.47
CA VAL A 313 -10.05 5.19 39.72
C VAL A 313 -11.20 4.17 39.58
N GLN A 314 -11.62 3.58 40.71
CA GLN A 314 -12.73 2.62 40.77
C GLN A 314 -14.01 3.17 40.13
N ASP A 315 -14.73 2.30 39.40
CA ASP A 315 -15.90 2.69 38.59
C ASP A 315 -17.02 3.35 39.42
N ASP A 316 -17.19 2.97 40.69
CA ASP A 316 -18.24 3.46 41.59
C ASP A 316 -18.10 4.95 41.96
N VAL A 317 -16.86 5.46 41.97
CA VAL A 317 -16.54 6.84 42.34
C VAL A 317 -15.90 7.65 41.21
N ARG A 318 -15.58 7.00 40.08
CA ARG A 318 -14.87 7.61 38.95
C ARG A 318 -15.56 8.87 38.45
N ASP A 319 -16.86 8.82 38.15
CA ASP A 319 -17.57 9.95 37.55
C ASP A 319 -17.56 11.18 38.46
N ARG A 320 -17.74 10.98 39.77
CA ARG A 320 -17.70 12.08 40.76
C ARG A 320 -16.30 12.68 40.85
N ILE A 321 -15.26 11.86 40.83
CA ILE A 321 -13.87 12.31 40.90
C ILE A 321 -13.45 13.01 39.60
N GLN A 322 -13.83 12.49 38.44
CA GLN A 322 -13.56 13.12 37.14
C GLN A 322 -14.29 14.46 37.01
N GLN A 323 -15.54 14.55 37.48
CA GLN A 323 -16.28 15.81 37.47
C GLN A 323 -15.63 16.84 38.42
N ALA A 324 -15.19 16.44 39.61
CA ALA A 324 -14.47 17.32 40.53
C ALA A 324 -13.12 17.79 39.95
N ALA A 325 -12.35 16.86 39.37
CA ALA A 325 -11.09 17.16 38.70
C ALA A 325 -11.29 18.12 37.52
N LYS A 326 -12.37 17.94 36.74
CA LYS A 326 -12.72 18.80 35.61
C LYS A 326 -13.01 20.24 36.06
N GLU A 327 -13.72 20.43 37.17
CA GLU A 327 -13.98 21.76 37.73
C GLU A 327 -12.67 22.48 38.10
N VAL A 328 -11.77 21.81 38.83
CA VAL A 328 -10.45 22.36 39.18
C VAL A 328 -9.60 22.61 37.94
N PHE A 329 -9.59 21.67 36.99
CA PHE A 329 -8.86 21.77 35.73
C PHE A 329 -9.28 23.00 34.91
N SER A 330 -10.58 23.28 34.80
CA SER A 330 -11.07 24.45 34.07
C SER A 330 -10.56 25.76 34.66
N VAL A 331 -10.49 25.86 36.00
CA VAL A 331 -9.93 27.03 36.69
C VAL A 331 -8.44 27.17 36.40
N VAL A 332 -7.66 26.10 36.59
CA VAL A 332 -6.21 26.12 36.35
C VAL A 332 -5.89 26.40 34.88
N GLN A 333 -6.68 25.86 33.94
CA GLN A 333 -6.54 26.10 32.50
C GLN A 333 -6.75 27.57 32.15
N GLU A 334 -7.78 28.21 32.71
CA GLU A 334 -8.04 29.64 32.52
C GLU A 334 -6.87 30.47 33.06
N MET A 335 -6.43 30.19 34.29
CA MET A 335 -5.31 30.90 34.90
C MET A 335 -4.02 30.71 34.12
N TYR A 336 -3.74 29.50 33.62
CA TYR A 336 -2.60 29.23 32.76
C TYR A 336 -2.65 29.98 31.42
N SER A 337 -3.86 30.20 30.90
CA SER A 337 -4.06 30.93 29.64
C SER A 337 -3.85 32.43 29.82
N ASN A 338 -4.11 32.94 31.03
CA ASN A 338 -4.00 34.35 31.39
C ASN A 338 -2.66 34.75 32.05
N ALA A 339 -1.84 33.77 32.47
CA ALA A 339 -0.49 33.95 33.01
C ALA A 339 0.58 33.88 31.92
#